data_AF-A0A7V3TXZ4-F1
#
_entry.id   AF-A0A7V3TXZ4-F1
#
_cell.length_a   1.000
_cell.length_b   1.000
_cell.length_c   1.000
_cell.angle_alpha   90.00
_cell.angle_beta   90.00
_cell.angle_gamma   90.00
#
_symmetry.space_group_name_H-M   'P 1'
#
loop_
_entity.id
_entity.type
_entity.pdbx_description
1 polymer ?
#
loop_
_entity_poly.entity_id
_entity_poly.type
_entity_poly.pdbx_seq_one_letter_code
_entity_poly.pdbx_strand_id
1 'polypeptide(L)'
;MALRDFFERVYVINLKRRPDRLRAFWARLERYGWPFKRPEVYPAIEGDKVGVPPEFTQGGGAYGCRMSHLRILQDCLMDDVQSVLILEDDADITEGFPERVAEFLAKVPSDWEGIMLGGQHHAPPIPTEIPGVVRVRYAQRTHAYAARPSYMKALQRRWGNATVHIDWLMRDWQHQHIVYAPDPWLIGQAGGRSDIRGAEKPPEWWISGSSRLPPGPVAVAMVDRPVLEEMIRFGFHPGHERDEDGIDVGLKRIFADRRIDNSWDERDSDQSEKPNTRPGTTEQLRAWLEMIQAESVGGLLPTVWHPNATVELVREAWPGPVYEVKGSTAEEAFACLPVEIQQRMRDRQSIRISPIILLHCPTSMVEHLHPNGFHPGYWRNRETGIDKGLERIFAEVPEERRIDELRRWCEFLCREGDRDGLVVTARHPQLTAAMLKAATTRPVLEIKADNIEELKAALLCPR
;
A
#
# COMPACT_ATOMS: atom_id res chain seq x y z
N MET A 1 -27.39 -14.23 1.13
CA MET A 1 -27.39 -12.76 1.00
C MET A 1 -26.37 -12.41 -0.08
N ALA A 2 -26.71 -11.54 -1.05
CA ALA A 2 -25.72 -11.08 -2.02
C ALA A 2 -24.61 -10.29 -1.30
N LEU A 3 -23.35 -10.46 -1.69
CA LEU A 3 -22.23 -9.74 -1.04
C LEU A 3 -22.42 -8.22 -1.08
N ARG A 4 -23.03 -7.71 -2.16
CA ARG A 4 -23.37 -6.30 -2.31
C ARG A 4 -24.17 -5.74 -1.14
N ASP A 5 -24.99 -6.55 -0.48
CA ASP A 5 -25.89 -6.14 0.61
C ASP A 5 -25.42 -6.62 2.00
N PHE A 6 -24.25 -7.25 2.09
CA PHE A 6 -23.72 -7.76 3.37
C PHE A 6 -23.49 -6.64 4.39
N PHE A 7 -22.96 -5.51 3.92
CA PHE A 7 -22.82 -4.28 4.69
C PHE A 7 -23.88 -3.27 4.24
N GLU A 8 -24.63 -2.71 5.18
CA GLU A 8 -25.65 -1.71 4.88
C GLU A 8 -25.02 -0.43 4.33
N ARG A 9 -23.92 0.03 4.96
CA ARG A 9 -23.10 1.16 4.50
C ARG A 9 -21.66 0.74 4.28
N VAL A 10 -21.02 1.38 3.31
CA VAL A 10 -19.58 1.23 3.05
C VAL A 10 -19.00 2.63 2.89
N TYR A 11 -17.97 2.96 3.68
CA TYR A 11 -17.28 4.26 3.60
C TYR A 11 -15.81 4.08 3.25
N VAL A 12 -15.24 5.06 2.56
CA VAL A 12 -13.79 5.26 2.44
C VAL A 12 -13.40 6.63 2.98
N ILE A 13 -12.48 6.67 3.93
CA ILE A 13 -11.93 7.89 4.52
C ILE A 13 -10.84 8.39 3.59
N ASN A 14 -10.98 9.63 3.10
CA ASN A 14 -9.97 10.28 2.27
C ASN A 14 -9.89 11.78 2.60
N LEU A 15 -8.66 12.31 2.64
CA LEU A 15 -8.44 13.75 2.74
C LEU A 15 -8.83 14.41 1.41
N LYS A 16 -9.67 15.46 1.46
CA LYS A 16 -10.12 16.21 0.25
C LYS A 16 -8.98 16.74 -0.63
N ARG A 17 -7.79 16.92 -0.06
CA ARG A 17 -6.56 17.38 -0.74
C ARG A 17 -5.68 16.24 -1.29
N ARG A 18 -6.09 14.97 -1.14
CA ARG A 18 -5.38 13.77 -1.63
C ARG A 18 -6.19 13.02 -2.70
N PRO A 19 -6.52 13.67 -3.84
CA PRO A 19 -7.25 13.01 -4.92
C PRO A 19 -6.41 11.91 -5.60
N ASP A 20 -5.08 11.97 -5.47
CA ASP A 20 -4.13 10.93 -5.89
C ASP A 20 -4.41 9.58 -5.19
N ARG A 21 -4.54 9.59 -3.85
CA ARG A 21 -4.82 8.39 -3.06
C ARG A 21 -6.20 7.82 -3.37
N LEU A 22 -7.19 8.69 -3.51
CA LEU A 22 -8.55 8.26 -3.83
C LEU A 22 -8.64 7.63 -5.24
N ARG A 23 -7.93 8.18 -6.23
CA ARG A 23 -7.81 7.56 -7.56
C ARG A 23 -7.17 6.17 -7.46
N ALA A 24 -6.05 6.06 -6.75
CA ALA A 24 -5.37 4.77 -6.58
C ALA A 24 -6.27 3.74 -5.87
N PHE A 25 -7.04 4.18 -4.86
CA PHE A 25 -8.05 3.35 -4.21
C PHE A 25 -9.11 2.82 -5.18
N TRP A 26 -9.70 3.68 -6.01
CA TRP A 26 -10.68 3.22 -6.99
C TRP A 26 -10.11 2.26 -8.03
N ALA A 27 -8.90 2.54 -8.53
CA ALA A 27 -8.22 1.66 -9.47
C ALA A 27 -8.00 0.26 -8.87
N ARG A 28 -7.68 0.17 -7.57
CA ARG A 28 -7.57 -1.12 -6.85
C ARG A 28 -8.93 -1.83 -6.73
N LEU A 29 -9.98 -1.12 -6.36
CA LEU A 29 -11.32 -1.71 -6.24
C LEU A 29 -11.83 -2.28 -7.56
N GLU A 30 -11.70 -1.50 -8.64
CA GLU A 30 -12.14 -1.89 -9.98
C GLU A 30 -11.36 -3.11 -10.47
N ARG A 31 -10.03 -3.05 -10.34
CA ARG A 31 -9.15 -4.12 -10.81
C ARG A 31 -9.40 -5.46 -10.12
N TYR A 32 -9.57 -5.45 -8.81
CA TYR A 32 -9.74 -6.67 -8.02
C TYR A 32 -11.21 -7.04 -7.80
N GLY A 33 -12.14 -6.34 -8.46
CA GLY A 33 -13.55 -6.71 -8.53
C GLY A 33 -14.33 -6.50 -7.23
N TRP A 34 -14.25 -5.32 -6.61
CA TRP A 34 -14.93 -5.02 -5.33
C TRP A 34 -16.40 -5.49 -5.28
N PRO A 35 -16.76 -6.45 -4.39
CA PRO A 35 -18.06 -7.11 -4.43
C PRO A 35 -19.16 -6.45 -3.57
N PHE A 36 -18.79 -5.48 -2.72
CA PHE A 36 -19.72 -4.78 -1.83
C PHE A 36 -20.35 -3.56 -2.52
N LYS A 37 -21.20 -2.80 -1.80
CA LYS A 37 -21.61 -1.47 -2.27
C LYS A 37 -20.36 -0.64 -2.56
N ARG A 38 -20.47 0.22 -3.59
CA ARG A 38 -19.45 1.23 -3.87
C ARG A 38 -19.29 2.09 -2.60
N PRO A 39 -18.07 2.21 -2.03
CA PRO A 39 -17.85 3.04 -0.86
C PRO A 39 -18.29 4.48 -1.10
N GLU A 40 -18.99 5.05 -0.13
CA GLU A 40 -19.23 6.49 -0.04
C GLU A 40 -17.95 7.16 0.45
N VAL A 41 -17.52 8.23 -0.25
CA VAL A 41 -16.32 8.97 0.17
C VAL A 41 -16.67 9.81 1.39
N TYR A 42 -16.05 9.47 2.51
CA TYR A 42 -16.15 10.26 3.72
C TYR A 42 -15.01 11.28 3.78
N PRO A 43 -15.31 12.60 3.81
CA PRO A 43 -14.27 13.61 3.85
C PRO A 43 -13.55 13.55 5.20
N ALA A 44 -12.29 13.11 5.18
CA ALA A 44 -11.48 13.00 6.38
C ALA A 44 -11.28 14.37 7.04
N ILE A 45 -11.26 14.35 8.38
CA ILE A 45 -10.92 15.50 9.20
C ILE A 45 -9.42 15.77 9.07
N GLU A 46 -9.06 16.99 8.69
CA GLU A 46 -7.68 17.43 8.61
C GLU A 46 -7.26 18.03 9.96
N GLY A 47 -6.58 17.23 10.79
CA GLY A 47 -6.28 17.58 12.18
C GLY A 47 -5.50 18.89 12.33
N ASP A 48 -4.57 19.18 11.43
CA ASP A 48 -3.79 20.42 11.44
C ASP A 48 -4.66 21.66 11.19
N LYS A 49 -5.80 21.52 10.50
CA LYS A 49 -6.76 22.62 10.26
C LYS A 49 -7.74 22.81 11.41
N VAL A 50 -8.21 21.71 12.02
CA VAL A 50 -9.18 21.80 13.12
C VAL A 50 -8.53 22.07 14.48
N GLY A 51 -7.21 21.89 14.58
CA GLY A 51 -6.45 22.04 15.81
C GLY A 51 -6.38 20.72 16.59
N VAL A 52 -5.17 20.39 17.06
CA VAL A 52 -4.91 19.20 17.87
C VAL A 52 -4.91 19.61 19.35
N PRO A 53 -5.70 18.95 20.22
CA PRO A 53 -5.66 19.21 21.65
C PRO A 53 -4.26 18.97 22.24
N PRO A 54 -3.79 19.78 23.21
CA PRO A 54 -2.44 19.66 23.78
C PRO A 54 -2.09 18.27 24.32
N GLU A 55 -3.09 17.54 24.82
CA GLU A 55 -2.94 16.19 25.35
C GLU A 55 -2.71 15.12 24.27
N PHE A 56 -3.00 15.41 23.00
CA PHE A 56 -2.87 14.48 21.89
C PHE A 56 -1.56 14.73 21.13
N THR A 57 -0.51 13.97 21.46
CA THR A 57 0.87 14.26 21.01
C THR A 57 1.29 13.60 19.69
N GLN A 58 0.43 12.79 19.06
CA GLN A 58 0.78 12.08 17.81
C GLN A 58 0.52 12.90 16.53
N GLY A 59 0.23 14.20 16.66
CA GLY A 59 0.09 15.14 15.54
C GLY A 59 -1.27 15.14 14.85
N GLY A 60 -1.44 16.07 13.91
CA GLY A 60 -2.73 16.31 13.24
C GLY A 60 -3.21 15.17 12.36
N GLY A 61 -2.31 14.42 11.72
CA GLY A 61 -2.70 13.24 10.93
C GLY A 61 -3.41 12.18 11.77
N ALA A 62 -2.81 11.80 12.91
CA ALA A 62 -3.38 10.81 13.83
C ALA A 62 -4.68 11.30 14.48
N TYR A 63 -4.73 12.59 14.86
CA TYR A 63 -5.95 13.19 15.40
C TYR A 63 -7.08 13.23 14.36
N GLY A 64 -6.76 13.62 13.12
CA GLY A 64 -7.70 13.65 12.01
C GLY A 64 -8.27 12.26 11.68
N CYS A 65 -7.42 11.23 11.69
CA CYS A 65 -7.84 9.83 11.56
C CYS A 65 -8.87 9.45 12.65
N ARG A 66 -8.54 9.67 13.93
CA ARG A 66 -9.46 9.46 15.06
C ARG A 66 -10.80 10.15 14.85
N MET A 67 -10.78 11.44 14.54
CA MET A 67 -11.99 12.25 14.42
C MET A 67 -12.86 11.81 13.23
N SER A 68 -12.24 11.37 12.13
CA SER A 68 -12.94 10.85 10.95
C SER A 68 -13.71 9.57 11.28
N HIS A 69 -13.06 8.61 11.93
CA HIS A 69 -13.73 7.38 12.37
C HIS A 69 -14.85 7.67 13.37
N LEU A 70 -14.62 8.52 14.37
CA LEU A 70 -15.65 8.88 15.35
C LEU A 70 -16.90 9.47 14.69
N ARG A 71 -16.69 10.37 13.72
CA ARG A 71 -17.80 11.02 13.03
C ARG A 71 -18.62 10.02 12.20
N ILE A 72 -17.98 9.11 11.47
CA ILE A 72 -18.67 8.02 10.76
C ILE A 72 -19.49 7.16 11.73
N LEU A 73 -18.90 6.76 12.86
CA LEU A 73 -19.60 5.94 13.85
C LEU A 73 -20.82 6.66 14.42
N GLN A 74 -20.70 7.96 14.71
CA GLN A 74 -21.80 8.79 15.21
C GLN A 74 -22.89 8.96 14.15
N ASP A 75 -22.53 9.27 12.90
CA ASP A 75 -23.47 9.39 11.78
C ASP A 75 -24.25 8.08 11.60
N CYS A 76 -23.55 6.92 11.59
CA CYS A 76 -24.18 5.61 11.48
C CYS A 76 -25.12 5.29 12.65
N LEU A 77 -24.76 5.68 13.88
CA LEU A 77 -25.59 5.47 15.06
C LEU A 77 -26.83 6.36 15.07
N MET A 78 -26.75 7.57 14.53
CA MET A 78 -27.88 8.49 14.39
C MET A 78 -28.84 8.08 13.27
N ASP A 79 -28.31 7.43 12.24
CA ASP A 79 -29.07 6.91 11.10
C ASP A 79 -29.58 5.47 11.31
N ASP A 80 -29.41 4.90 12.52
CA ASP A 80 -29.77 3.52 12.87
C ASP A 80 -29.21 2.46 11.90
N VAL A 81 -28.00 2.68 11.37
CA VAL A 81 -27.32 1.75 10.44
C VAL A 81 -27.01 0.43 11.15
N GLN A 82 -27.36 -0.69 10.53
CA GLN A 82 -27.20 -2.03 11.14
C GLN A 82 -25.84 -2.67 10.88
N SER A 83 -25.14 -2.28 9.81
CA SER A 83 -23.76 -2.70 9.57
C SER A 83 -23.02 -1.72 8.67
N VAL A 84 -21.84 -1.29 9.12
CA VAL A 84 -20.97 -0.40 8.33
C VAL A 84 -19.63 -1.06 8.10
N LEU A 85 -19.10 -0.98 6.88
CA LEU A 85 -17.70 -1.26 6.54
C LEU A 85 -16.97 0.08 6.33
N ILE A 86 -15.89 0.30 7.05
CA ILE A 86 -15.08 1.52 7.01
C ILE A 86 -13.70 1.17 6.47
N LEU A 87 -13.30 1.88 5.42
CA LEU A 87 -12.01 1.75 4.75
C LEU A 87 -11.22 3.06 4.87
N GLU A 88 -9.91 2.97 4.86
CA GLU A 88 -9.02 4.09 4.53
C GLU A 88 -8.64 4.03 3.05
N ASP A 89 -8.30 5.17 2.46
CA ASP A 89 -7.90 5.31 1.05
C ASP A 89 -6.58 4.58 0.69
N ASP A 90 -5.88 3.99 1.65
CA ASP A 90 -4.75 3.09 1.43
C ASP A 90 -5.08 1.59 1.58
N ALA A 91 -6.35 1.20 1.77
CA ALA A 91 -6.73 -0.20 1.95
C ALA A 91 -6.46 -1.07 0.70
N ASP A 92 -5.34 -1.78 0.62
CA ASP A 92 -4.89 -2.58 -0.53
C ASP A 92 -5.59 -3.93 -0.62
N ILE A 93 -5.98 -4.36 -1.83
CA ILE A 93 -6.87 -5.52 -2.01
C ILE A 93 -6.10 -6.68 -2.64
N THR A 94 -6.37 -7.89 -2.14
CA THR A 94 -5.69 -9.09 -2.60
C THR A 94 -6.26 -9.54 -3.94
N GLU A 95 -5.46 -10.27 -4.71
CA GLU A 95 -5.94 -10.88 -5.95
C GLU A 95 -7.02 -11.94 -5.66
N GLY A 96 -8.09 -12.02 -6.46
CA GLY A 96 -9.21 -12.93 -6.18
C GLY A 96 -9.97 -12.58 -4.89
N PHE A 97 -9.97 -11.31 -4.50
CA PHE A 97 -10.69 -10.83 -3.32
C PHE A 97 -12.18 -11.23 -3.28
N PRO A 98 -12.95 -11.17 -4.38
CA PRO A 98 -14.39 -11.45 -4.32
C PRO A 98 -14.70 -12.86 -3.85
N GLU A 99 -13.98 -13.84 -4.38
CA GLU A 99 -14.14 -15.24 -4.02
C GLU A 99 -13.68 -15.49 -2.58
N ARG A 100 -12.52 -14.94 -2.19
CA ARG A 100 -11.94 -15.12 -0.85
C ARG A 100 -12.81 -14.49 0.23
N VAL A 101 -13.33 -13.29 -0.01
CA VAL A 101 -14.19 -12.61 0.96
C VAL A 101 -15.57 -13.26 1.02
N ALA A 102 -16.09 -13.80 -0.09
CA ALA A 102 -17.31 -14.61 -0.09
C ALA A 102 -17.16 -15.84 0.83
N GLU A 103 -16.07 -16.57 0.64
CA GLU A 103 -15.77 -17.78 1.42
C GLU A 103 -15.62 -17.45 2.91
N PHE A 104 -14.85 -16.40 3.23
CA PHE A 104 -14.67 -15.95 4.61
C PHE A 104 -16.01 -15.57 5.26
N LEU A 105 -16.78 -14.68 4.64
CA LEU A 105 -18.03 -14.17 5.22
C LEU A 105 -19.12 -15.26 5.33
N ALA A 106 -19.10 -16.27 4.46
CA ALA A 106 -19.99 -17.43 4.59
C ALA A 106 -19.69 -18.29 5.83
N LYS A 107 -18.45 -18.24 6.33
CA LYS A 107 -17.97 -18.99 7.50
C LYS A 107 -18.04 -18.18 8.80
N VAL A 108 -18.10 -16.85 8.74
CA VAL A 108 -18.12 -15.98 9.93
C VAL A 108 -19.40 -16.26 10.75
N PRO A 109 -19.27 -16.58 12.05
CA PRO A 109 -20.42 -16.77 12.94
C PRO A 109 -21.33 -15.55 13.01
N SER A 110 -22.65 -15.78 13.09
CA SER A 110 -23.66 -14.72 12.98
C SER A 110 -23.69 -13.73 14.16
N ASP A 111 -23.07 -14.08 15.29
CA ASP A 111 -22.97 -13.30 16.53
C ASP A 111 -21.87 -12.23 16.49
N TRP A 112 -21.18 -12.07 15.35
CA TRP A 112 -20.17 -11.04 15.19
C TRP A 112 -20.69 -9.65 15.54
N GLU A 113 -19.90 -8.91 16.31
CA GLU A 113 -20.10 -7.49 16.61
C GLU A 113 -19.22 -6.61 15.70
N GLY A 114 -18.02 -7.11 15.37
CA GLY A 114 -17.11 -6.49 14.40
C GLY A 114 -16.44 -7.52 13.49
N ILE A 115 -15.96 -7.05 12.35
CA ILE A 115 -15.10 -7.83 11.44
C ILE A 115 -13.91 -6.95 11.07
N MET A 116 -12.69 -7.46 11.13
CA MET A 116 -11.53 -6.79 10.54
C MET A 116 -11.14 -7.55 9.28
N LEU A 117 -11.25 -6.92 8.10
CA LEU A 117 -10.83 -7.53 6.83
C LEU A 117 -9.34 -7.28 6.55
N GLY A 118 -8.81 -6.23 7.18
CA GLY A 118 -7.40 -5.89 7.20
C GLY A 118 -7.00 -5.37 8.57
N GLY A 119 -5.76 -5.65 8.97
CA GLY A 119 -5.22 -5.20 10.24
C GLY A 119 -3.81 -5.74 10.48
N GLN A 120 -3.30 -5.51 11.68
CA GLN A 120 -2.06 -6.09 12.18
C GLN A 120 -2.33 -6.74 13.53
N HIS A 121 -2.14 -8.05 13.66
CA HIS A 121 -2.20 -8.71 14.96
C HIS A 121 -0.99 -8.32 15.83
N HIS A 122 -1.25 -7.76 17.01
CA HIS A 122 -0.24 -7.43 18.02
C HIS A 122 -0.23 -8.40 19.22
N ALA A 123 -1.18 -9.34 19.24
CA ALA A 123 -1.14 -10.56 20.02
C ALA A 123 -1.65 -11.69 19.14
N PRO A 124 -1.22 -12.96 19.36
CA PRO A 124 -1.78 -14.09 18.64
C PRO A 124 -3.31 -14.05 18.71
N PRO A 125 -4.01 -14.14 17.57
CA PRO A 125 -5.46 -14.15 17.57
C PRO A 125 -5.96 -15.40 18.29
N ILE A 126 -7.18 -15.35 18.81
CA ILE A 126 -7.83 -16.49 19.44
C ILE A 126 -8.28 -17.44 18.32
N PRO A 127 -7.78 -18.69 18.28
CA PRO A 127 -8.19 -19.65 17.26
C PRO A 127 -9.70 -19.91 17.32
N THR A 128 -10.29 -20.24 16.17
CA THR A 128 -11.62 -20.82 16.11
C THR A 128 -11.53 -22.21 15.48
N GLU A 129 -12.56 -23.03 15.67
CA GLU A 129 -12.69 -24.33 14.98
C GLU A 129 -13.02 -24.18 13.48
N ILE A 130 -13.11 -22.94 12.96
CA ILE A 130 -13.51 -22.62 11.60
C ILE A 130 -12.27 -22.24 10.78
N PRO A 131 -11.87 -23.04 9.79
CA PRO A 131 -10.68 -22.76 8.98
C PRO A 131 -10.73 -21.39 8.30
N GLY A 132 -9.66 -20.61 8.49
CA GLY A 132 -9.50 -19.27 7.92
C GLY A 132 -10.23 -18.16 8.69
N VAL A 133 -10.88 -18.47 9.82
CA VAL A 133 -11.57 -17.48 10.66
C VAL A 133 -10.92 -17.48 12.04
N VAL A 134 -10.52 -16.30 12.52
CA VAL A 134 -9.96 -16.13 13.86
C VAL A 134 -10.71 -15.07 14.65
N ARG A 135 -10.67 -15.15 15.98
CA ARG A 135 -11.19 -14.12 16.89
C ARG A 135 -10.09 -13.13 17.23
N VAL A 136 -10.33 -11.85 17.03
CA VAL A 136 -9.33 -10.81 17.29
C VAL A 136 -9.15 -10.64 18.80
N ARG A 137 -7.93 -10.89 19.29
CA ARG A 137 -7.52 -10.57 20.67
C ARG A 137 -7.05 -9.13 20.79
N TYR A 138 -6.11 -8.75 19.93
CA TYR A 138 -5.54 -7.41 19.84
C TYR A 138 -4.97 -7.21 18.44
N ALA A 139 -5.61 -6.35 17.66
CA ALA A 139 -5.12 -5.87 16.38
C ALA A 139 -5.10 -4.34 16.33
N GLN A 140 -4.19 -3.81 15.53
CA GLN A 140 -4.09 -2.40 15.16
C GLN A 140 -4.33 -2.25 13.65
N ARG A 141 -4.27 -1.01 13.14
CA ARG A 141 -4.50 -0.61 11.74
C ARG A 141 -5.97 -0.71 11.37
N THR A 142 -6.67 0.41 11.50
CA THR A 142 -8.10 0.55 11.22
C THR A 142 -8.43 0.75 9.74
N HIS A 143 -7.52 0.41 8.83
CA HIS A 143 -7.68 0.66 7.39
C HIS A 143 -8.82 -0.14 6.75
N ALA A 144 -9.28 -1.24 7.38
CA ALA A 144 -10.44 -1.99 6.90
C ALA A 144 -11.14 -2.80 8.01
N TYR A 145 -12.21 -2.23 8.58
CA TYR A 145 -13.04 -2.93 9.56
C TYR A 145 -14.53 -2.63 9.38
N ALA A 146 -15.37 -3.56 9.81
CA ALA A 146 -16.79 -3.43 9.90
C ALA A 146 -17.29 -3.48 11.35
N ALA A 147 -18.41 -2.82 11.61
CA ALA A 147 -19.02 -2.73 12.93
C ALA A 147 -20.55 -2.82 12.85
N ARG A 148 -21.14 -3.56 13.78
CA ARG A 148 -22.57 -3.53 14.11
C ARG A 148 -22.87 -2.57 15.27
N PRO A 149 -24.13 -2.21 15.53
CA PRO A 149 -24.48 -1.20 16.52
C PRO A 149 -23.84 -1.37 17.90
N SER A 150 -23.69 -2.60 18.40
CA SER A 150 -23.02 -2.84 19.69
C SER A 150 -21.54 -2.43 19.65
N TYR A 151 -20.81 -2.82 18.61
CA TYR A 151 -19.41 -2.47 18.43
C TYR A 151 -19.22 -1.00 18.06
N MET A 152 -20.10 -0.41 17.26
CA MET A 152 -20.08 1.03 16.97
C MET A 152 -20.16 1.87 18.26
N LYS A 153 -21.11 1.55 19.15
CA LYS A 153 -21.22 2.20 20.48
C LYS A 153 -20.00 1.96 21.36
N ALA A 154 -19.39 0.79 21.26
CA ALA A 154 -18.18 0.45 22.01
C ALA A 154 -16.96 1.24 21.51
N LEU A 155 -16.72 1.25 20.20
CA LEU A 155 -15.66 2.03 19.54
C LEU A 155 -15.82 3.52 19.79
N GLN A 156 -17.03 4.07 19.63
CA GLN A 156 -17.30 5.48 19.89
C GLN A 156 -16.92 5.88 21.33
N ARG A 157 -17.23 5.04 22.33
CA ARG A 157 -16.84 5.28 23.72
C ARG A 157 -15.33 5.14 23.93
N ARG A 158 -14.70 4.14 23.30
CA ARG A 158 -13.27 3.88 23.44
C ARG A 158 -12.42 4.98 22.82
N TRP A 159 -12.77 5.42 21.61
CA TRP A 159 -12.03 6.44 20.86
C TRP A 159 -12.47 7.86 21.20
N GLY A 160 -13.71 8.05 21.69
CA GLY A 160 -14.26 9.36 22.03
C GLY A 160 -13.45 10.11 23.09
N ASN A 161 -12.81 9.39 24.01
CA ASN A 161 -11.96 9.94 25.06
C ASN A 161 -10.46 9.67 24.84
N ALA A 162 -10.07 9.30 23.61
CA ALA A 162 -8.69 8.97 23.31
C ALA A 162 -7.79 10.21 23.34
N THR A 163 -6.80 10.18 24.22
CA THR A 163 -5.69 11.15 24.27
C THR A 163 -4.46 10.67 23.50
N VAL A 164 -4.53 9.45 22.94
CA VAL A 164 -3.49 8.84 22.12
C VAL A 164 -4.07 8.25 20.84
N HIS A 165 -3.21 7.82 19.92
CA HIS A 165 -3.61 7.14 18.69
C HIS A 165 -4.60 5.99 18.94
N ILE A 166 -5.68 5.93 18.16
CA ILE A 166 -6.80 4.99 18.36
C ILE A 166 -6.38 3.52 18.33
N ASP A 167 -5.44 3.15 17.45
CA ASP A 167 -4.81 1.82 17.41
C ASP A 167 -4.28 1.36 18.78
N TRP A 168 -3.62 2.26 19.53
CA TRP A 168 -2.96 1.88 20.78
C TRP A 168 -3.95 1.57 21.89
N LEU A 169 -5.16 2.14 21.79
CA LEU A 169 -6.24 1.89 22.73
C LEU A 169 -6.92 0.54 22.52
N MET A 170 -6.60 -0.18 21.45
CA MET A 170 -7.18 -1.50 21.22
C MET A 170 -6.58 -2.57 22.13
N ARG A 171 -5.39 -2.30 22.69
CA ARG A 171 -4.71 -3.17 23.67
C ARG A 171 -5.62 -3.40 24.89
N ASP A 172 -5.71 -4.67 25.30
CA ASP A 172 -6.48 -5.14 26.46
C ASP A 172 -7.98 -4.78 26.46
N TRP A 173 -8.53 -4.44 25.29
CA TRP A 173 -9.93 -4.04 25.15
C TRP A 173 -10.65 -4.83 24.05
N GLN A 174 -10.02 -5.01 22.89
CA GLN A 174 -10.70 -5.59 21.72
C GLN A 174 -11.22 -7.02 21.94
N HIS A 175 -10.53 -7.83 22.74
CA HIS A 175 -10.93 -9.20 23.09
C HIS A 175 -12.27 -9.28 23.85
N GLN A 176 -12.74 -8.17 24.43
CA GLN A 176 -14.02 -8.09 25.15
C GLN A 176 -15.23 -8.11 24.20
N HIS A 177 -15.00 -7.93 22.90
CA HIS A 177 -16.02 -7.90 21.85
C HIS A 177 -15.88 -9.09 20.90
N ILE A 178 -16.97 -9.46 20.22
CA ILE A 178 -16.99 -10.52 19.20
C ILE A 178 -16.53 -9.97 17.85
N VAL A 179 -15.23 -9.78 17.71
CA VAL A 179 -14.55 -9.36 16.48
C VAL A 179 -13.90 -10.57 15.79
N TYR A 180 -14.23 -10.80 14.52
CA TYR A 180 -13.61 -11.82 13.67
C TYR A 180 -12.66 -11.21 12.64
N ALA A 181 -11.69 -11.98 12.18
CA ALA A 181 -10.77 -11.62 11.11
C ALA A 181 -10.47 -12.84 10.21
N PRO A 182 -10.18 -12.63 8.92
CA PRO A 182 -9.64 -13.67 8.07
C PRO A 182 -8.17 -13.94 8.43
N ASP A 183 -7.76 -15.20 8.34
CA ASP A 183 -6.37 -15.62 8.52
C ASP A 183 -5.95 -16.47 7.32
N PRO A 184 -5.18 -15.92 6.35
CA PRO A 184 -4.52 -14.60 6.38
C PRO A 184 -5.44 -13.41 6.07
N TRP A 185 -4.95 -12.18 6.32
CA TRP A 185 -5.65 -10.93 5.98
C TRP A 185 -6.02 -10.84 4.49
N LEU A 186 -7.19 -10.25 4.21
CA LEU A 186 -7.67 -10.04 2.83
C LEU A 186 -7.42 -8.62 2.31
N ILE A 187 -7.15 -7.68 3.22
CA ILE A 187 -6.88 -6.27 2.89
C ILE A 187 -5.60 -5.80 3.62
N GLY A 188 -4.59 -5.36 2.86
CA GLY A 188 -3.37 -4.74 3.37
C GLY A 188 -3.40 -3.21 3.33
N GLN A 189 -2.25 -2.56 3.49
CA GLN A 189 -2.06 -1.13 3.22
C GLN A 189 -1.18 -0.93 1.99
N ALA A 190 -1.56 -0.03 1.08
CA ALA A 190 -1.03 0.09 -0.30
C ALA A 190 0.35 0.74 -0.43
N GLY A 191 1.02 1.03 0.70
CA GLY A 191 2.28 1.78 0.73
C GLY A 191 2.14 3.22 0.24
N GLY A 192 3.27 3.90 0.03
CA GLY A 192 3.35 5.30 -0.40
C GLY A 192 3.49 6.30 0.76
N ARG A 193 3.47 7.60 0.42
CA ARG A 193 3.66 8.69 1.39
C ARG A 193 2.47 8.82 2.35
N SER A 194 2.73 8.60 3.63
CA SER A 194 1.75 8.75 4.71
C SER A 194 1.68 10.20 5.19
N ASP A 195 0.47 10.80 5.22
CA ASP A 195 0.24 12.11 5.87
C ASP A 195 0.33 12.03 7.41
N ILE A 196 0.25 10.82 8.01
CA ILE A 196 0.36 10.63 9.46
C ILE A 196 1.84 10.58 9.89
N ARG A 197 2.69 9.87 9.14
CA ARG A 197 4.11 9.69 9.49
C ARG A 197 5.08 10.60 8.73
N GLY A 198 4.67 11.18 7.59
CA GLY A 198 5.54 12.02 6.76
C GLY A 198 6.62 11.27 5.95
N ALA A 199 6.55 9.94 5.87
CA ALA A 199 7.51 9.09 5.15
C ALA A 199 6.83 8.20 4.10
N GLU A 200 7.59 7.79 3.09
CA GLU A 200 7.19 6.70 2.18
C GLU A 200 7.28 5.35 2.90
N LYS A 201 6.33 4.47 2.59
CA LYS A 201 6.32 3.10 3.10
C LYS A 201 6.13 2.09 1.98
N PRO A 202 6.70 0.88 2.09
CA PRO A 202 6.27 -0.23 1.28
C PRO A 202 4.81 -0.60 1.59
N PRO A 203 4.13 -1.33 0.69
CA PRO A 203 2.89 -2.00 1.06
C PRO A 203 3.12 -2.98 2.21
N GLU A 204 2.17 -3.05 3.14
CA GLU A 204 2.28 -3.88 4.34
C GLU A 204 1.01 -4.74 4.50
N TRP A 205 1.17 -6.05 4.73
CA TRP A 205 0.06 -7.02 4.79
C TRP A 205 -0.03 -7.81 6.11
N TRP A 206 1.02 -7.76 6.96
CA TRP A 206 1.08 -8.35 8.30
C TRP A 206 0.53 -9.78 8.43
N ILE A 207 0.88 -10.65 7.49
CA ILE A 207 0.46 -12.04 7.49
C ILE A 207 1.34 -12.83 8.47
N SER A 208 0.72 -13.36 9.54
CA SER A 208 1.38 -14.27 10.48
C SER A 208 1.29 -15.72 10.01
N GLY A 209 2.38 -16.47 9.99
CA GLY A 209 2.35 -17.89 9.63
C GLY A 209 2.18 -18.13 8.12
N SER A 210 3.17 -17.67 7.35
CA SER A 210 3.22 -17.63 5.89
C SER A 210 3.06 -18.97 5.16
N SER A 211 3.24 -20.10 5.85
CA SER A 211 3.03 -21.45 5.29
C SER A 211 1.59 -21.72 4.81
N ARG A 212 0.64 -20.85 5.16
CA ARG A 212 -0.77 -20.95 4.72
C ARG A 212 -1.05 -20.28 3.38
N LEU A 213 -0.11 -19.52 2.84
CA LEU A 213 -0.24 -18.95 1.50
C LEU A 213 0.16 -19.99 0.45
N PRO A 214 -0.65 -20.19 -0.62
CA PRO A 214 -0.25 -21.04 -1.74
C PRO A 214 1.12 -20.58 -2.30
N PRO A 215 2.07 -21.51 -2.52
CA PRO A 215 3.39 -21.18 -3.05
C PRO A 215 3.30 -20.48 -4.41
N GLY A 216 3.62 -19.20 -4.42
CA GLY A 216 3.63 -18.30 -5.56
C GLY A 216 4.99 -18.25 -6.27
N PRO A 217 5.12 -17.38 -7.28
CA PRO A 217 6.34 -17.26 -8.05
C PRO A 217 7.47 -16.61 -7.23
N VAL A 218 8.68 -17.15 -7.38
CA VAL A 218 9.93 -16.63 -6.78
C VAL A 218 10.93 -16.37 -7.89
N ALA A 219 11.67 -15.26 -7.82
CA ALA A 219 12.83 -14.99 -8.66
C ALA A 219 14.13 -15.39 -7.93
N VAL A 220 15.08 -15.94 -8.66
CA VAL A 220 16.48 -16.12 -8.22
C VAL A 220 17.33 -15.20 -9.06
N ALA A 221 17.86 -14.16 -8.44
CA ALA A 221 18.57 -13.08 -9.11
C ALA A 221 20.06 -13.42 -9.25
N MET A 222 20.49 -13.65 -10.49
CA MET A 222 21.87 -13.91 -10.88
C MET A 222 22.47 -12.65 -11.52
N VAL A 223 22.53 -11.58 -10.72
CA VAL A 223 22.95 -10.23 -11.16
C VAL A 223 23.87 -9.59 -10.14
N ASP A 224 24.62 -8.58 -10.56
CA ASP A 224 25.42 -7.77 -9.65
C ASP A 224 24.54 -6.86 -8.79
N ARG A 225 25.07 -6.46 -7.62
CA ARG A 225 24.34 -5.62 -6.65
C ARG A 225 23.71 -4.35 -7.26
N PRO A 226 24.41 -3.56 -8.09
CA PRO A 226 23.80 -2.34 -8.66
C PRO A 226 22.56 -2.64 -9.50
N VAL A 227 22.54 -3.79 -10.20
CA VAL A 227 21.39 -4.24 -10.99
C VAL A 227 20.23 -4.63 -10.07
N LEU A 228 20.51 -5.33 -8.96
CA LEU A 228 19.49 -5.68 -7.97
C LEU A 228 18.83 -4.44 -7.37
N GLU A 229 19.60 -3.40 -7.01
CA GLU A 229 19.03 -2.17 -6.46
C GLU A 229 18.08 -1.48 -7.44
N GLU A 230 18.39 -1.51 -8.74
CA GLU A 230 17.47 -1.00 -9.77
C GLU A 230 16.26 -1.93 -9.96
N MET A 231 16.42 -3.26 -9.87
CA MET A 231 15.31 -4.23 -9.94
C MET A 231 14.24 -3.99 -8.85
N ILE A 232 14.60 -3.46 -7.68
CA ILE A 232 13.60 -3.12 -6.63
C ILE A 232 12.55 -2.13 -7.19
N ARG A 233 12.97 -1.21 -8.07
CA ARG A 233 12.06 -0.27 -8.74
C ARG A 233 11.14 -0.93 -9.74
N PHE A 234 11.43 -2.16 -10.17
CA PHE A 234 10.59 -3.01 -11.02
C PHE A 234 9.69 -3.95 -10.21
N GLY A 235 9.75 -3.91 -8.86
CA GLY A 235 8.86 -4.66 -7.97
C GLY A 235 9.44 -5.98 -7.49
N PHE A 236 10.74 -6.22 -7.68
CA PHE A 236 11.46 -7.32 -7.04
C PHE A 236 11.66 -7.01 -5.55
N HIS A 237 11.50 -8.03 -4.70
CA HIS A 237 11.60 -7.91 -3.24
C HIS A 237 12.67 -8.85 -2.68
N PRO A 238 13.91 -8.37 -2.49
CA PRO A 238 15.00 -9.16 -1.95
C PRO A 238 15.04 -9.22 -0.42
N GLY A 239 14.07 -8.63 0.29
CA GLY A 239 14.04 -8.51 1.74
C GLY A 239 14.10 -7.06 2.23
N HIS A 240 13.46 -6.78 3.37
CA HIS A 240 13.44 -5.43 3.95
C HIS A 240 14.70 -5.12 4.79
N GLU A 241 15.21 -6.11 5.52
CA GLU A 241 16.38 -5.94 6.40
C GLU A 241 17.63 -6.46 5.68
N ARG A 242 18.33 -5.55 5.00
CA ARG A 242 19.54 -5.86 4.22
C ARG A 242 20.78 -5.30 4.91
N ASP A 243 21.88 -6.04 4.81
CA ASP A 243 23.16 -5.65 5.36
C ASP A 243 23.96 -4.70 4.44
N GLU A 244 25.24 -4.47 4.79
CA GLU A 244 26.14 -3.62 4.01
C GLU A 244 26.45 -4.18 2.62
N ASP A 245 26.34 -5.49 2.41
CA ASP A 245 26.52 -6.19 1.12
C ASP A 245 25.25 -6.13 0.26
N GLY A 246 24.12 -5.69 0.84
CA GLY A 246 22.81 -5.65 0.21
C GLY A 246 22.04 -6.97 0.29
N ILE A 247 22.54 -7.92 1.08
CA ILE A 247 21.94 -9.24 1.28
C ILE A 247 20.96 -9.19 2.45
N ASP A 248 19.81 -9.84 2.32
CA ASP A 248 18.87 -9.99 3.43
C ASP A 248 19.52 -10.72 4.63
N VAL A 249 19.36 -10.17 5.82
CA VAL A 249 20.00 -10.67 7.05
C VAL A 249 19.58 -12.11 7.35
N GLY A 250 18.33 -12.48 7.06
CA GLY A 250 17.84 -13.86 7.18
C GLY A 250 18.54 -14.79 6.19
N LEU A 251 18.64 -14.37 4.92
CA LEU A 251 19.30 -15.14 3.87
C LEU A 251 20.80 -15.33 4.15
N LYS A 252 21.49 -14.28 4.63
CA LYS A 252 22.91 -14.36 5.01
C LYS A 252 23.14 -15.38 6.14
N ARG A 253 22.24 -15.43 7.14
CA ARG A 253 22.31 -16.42 8.24
C ARG A 253 22.16 -17.86 7.74
N ILE A 254 21.32 -18.10 6.74
CA ILE A 254 21.09 -19.43 6.16
C ILE A 254 22.36 -19.98 5.50
N PHE A 255 23.13 -19.10 4.86
CA PHE A 255 24.36 -19.46 4.13
C PHE A 255 25.66 -19.17 4.88
N ALA A 256 25.58 -18.74 6.14
CA ALA A 256 26.76 -18.58 6.99
C ALA A 256 27.44 -19.94 7.21
N ASP A 257 28.76 -19.98 7.11
CA ASP A 257 29.54 -21.21 7.25
C ASP A 257 29.37 -21.80 8.66
N ARG A 258 29.00 -23.08 8.76
CA ARG A 258 28.74 -23.80 10.02
C ARG A 258 29.96 -23.89 10.96
N ARG A 259 31.13 -23.43 10.53
CA ARG A 259 32.40 -23.53 11.27
C ARG A 259 32.63 -22.42 12.29
N ILE A 260 31.79 -21.38 12.33
CA ILE A 260 32.00 -20.20 13.17
C ILE A 260 30.80 -20.00 14.12
N ASP A 261 30.57 -20.96 15.00
CA ASP A 261 29.75 -20.75 16.21
C ASP A 261 30.30 -21.61 17.35
N ASN A 262 31.50 -21.25 17.80
CA ASN A 262 32.10 -21.73 19.04
C ASN A 262 32.19 -20.59 20.08
N SER A 263 31.33 -19.58 20.00
CA SER A 263 31.13 -18.65 21.12
C SER A 263 29.90 -19.10 21.90
N TRP A 264 30.08 -20.16 22.67
CA TRP A 264 29.16 -20.48 23.77
C TRP A 264 29.23 -19.34 24.78
N ASP A 265 28.18 -18.53 24.84
CA ASP A 265 27.94 -17.58 25.93
C ASP A 265 27.66 -18.43 27.18
N GLU A 266 28.61 -18.49 28.11
CA GLU A 266 28.52 -19.22 29.39
C GLU A 266 27.51 -18.57 30.34
N ARG A 267 26.22 -18.52 29.97
CA ARG A 267 25.13 -18.08 30.86
C ARG A 267 23.82 -18.81 30.52
N ASP A 268 23.79 -20.11 30.71
CA ASP A 268 22.58 -20.82 31.15
C ASP A 268 22.92 -22.29 31.46
N SER A 269 23.24 -22.56 32.71
CA SER A 269 23.41 -23.92 33.24
C SER A 269 22.08 -24.40 33.83
N ASP A 270 21.04 -24.55 33.02
CA ASP A 270 19.94 -25.48 33.29
C ASP A 270 19.05 -25.64 32.04
N GLN A 271 19.28 -26.69 31.26
CA GLN A 271 18.20 -27.27 30.45
C GLN A 271 18.54 -28.66 29.95
N SER A 272 17.72 -29.60 30.42
CA SER A 272 17.52 -30.96 29.95
C SER A 272 17.61 -31.14 28.43
N GLU A 273 18.28 -32.23 28.05
CA GLU A 273 18.40 -32.82 26.72
C GLU A 273 17.14 -32.64 25.83
N LYS A 274 17.21 -31.70 24.88
CA LYS A 274 16.47 -31.78 23.62
C LYS A 274 17.50 -31.94 22.50
N PRO A 275 17.32 -32.87 21.54
CA PRO A 275 18.24 -32.99 20.42
C PRO A 275 18.18 -31.70 19.59
N ASN A 276 19.26 -30.92 19.63
CA ASN A 276 19.39 -29.65 18.93
C ASN A 276 19.77 -29.88 17.46
N THR A 277 18.90 -30.51 16.68
CA THR A 277 19.07 -30.60 15.22
C THR A 277 18.52 -29.32 14.59
N ARG A 278 19.40 -28.32 14.35
CA ARG A 278 19.05 -27.17 13.49
C ARG A 278 18.57 -27.68 12.12
N PRO A 279 17.50 -27.10 11.55
CA PRO A 279 16.98 -27.48 10.23
C PRO A 279 18.04 -27.44 9.12
N GLY A 280 17.87 -28.25 8.08
CA GLY A 280 18.75 -28.22 6.90
C GLY A 280 18.70 -26.88 6.16
N THR A 281 19.71 -26.57 5.33
CA THR A 281 19.72 -25.32 4.53
C THR A 281 18.46 -25.19 3.68
N THR A 282 17.99 -26.27 3.05
CA THR A 282 16.74 -26.33 2.28
C THR A 282 15.51 -25.96 3.13
N GLU A 283 15.41 -26.46 4.37
CA GLU A 283 14.29 -26.13 5.27
C GLU A 283 14.32 -24.68 5.74
N GLN A 284 15.51 -24.16 6.07
CA GLN A 284 15.65 -22.75 6.46
C GLN A 284 15.36 -21.82 5.27
N LEU A 285 15.82 -22.19 4.07
CA LEU A 285 15.51 -21.45 2.85
C LEU A 285 14.01 -21.48 2.54
N ARG A 286 13.34 -22.63 2.72
CA ARG A 286 11.87 -22.70 2.62
C ARG A 286 11.19 -21.75 3.59
N ALA A 287 11.57 -21.76 4.87
CA ALA A 287 10.99 -20.87 5.88
C ALA A 287 11.19 -19.39 5.54
N TRP A 288 12.37 -19.03 5.02
CA TRP A 288 12.65 -17.67 4.54
C TRP A 288 11.80 -17.32 3.30
N LEU A 289 11.63 -18.25 2.36
CA LEU A 289 10.77 -18.06 1.18
C LEU A 289 9.30 -17.88 1.54
N GLU A 290 8.80 -18.61 2.53
CA GLU A 290 7.45 -18.39 3.04
C GLU A 290 7.34 -16.96 3.63
N MET A 291 8.29 -16.54 4.45
CA MET A 291 8.33 -15.18 5.02
C MET A 291 8.34 -14.11 3.92
N ILE A 292 9.26 -14.20 2.96
CA ILE A 292 9.40 -13.18 1.90
C ILE A 292 8.18 -13.16 0.96
N GLN A 293 7.50 -14.29 0.77
CA GLN A 293 6.22 -14.37 0.08
C GLN A 293 5.13 -13.59 0.82
N ALA A 294 5.04 -13.73 2.15
CA ALA A 294 4.05 -13.01 2.94
C ALA A 294 4.24 -11.48 2.88
N GLU A 295 5.49 -11.02 2.86
CA GLU A 295 5.81 -9.60 2.61
C GLU A 295 5.42 -9.14 1.20
N SER A 296 5.37 -10.08 0.25
CA SER A 296 5.10 -9.82 -1.16
C SER A 296 3.64 -9.91 -1.57
N VAL A 297 2.69 -10.21 -0.67
CA VAL A 297 1.25 -10.29 -1.01
C VAL A 297 0.70 -8.98 -1.59
N GLY A 298 1.36 -7.85 -1.29
CA GLY A 298 1.16 -6.55 -1.95
C GLY A 298 1.58 -6.49 -3.42
N GLY A 299 1.95 -7.64 -4.00
CA GLY A 299 2.26 -7.84 -5.41
C GLY A 299 3.69 -7.50 -5.81
N LEU A 300 4.60 -7.58 -4.85
CA LEU A 300 6.02 -7.67 -5.13
C LEU A 300 6.36 -9.11 -5.57
N LEU A 301 7.52 -9.29 -6.19
CA LEU A 301 8.04 -10.62 -6.52
C LEU A 301 9.11 -11.02 -5.49
N PRO A 302 8.87 -12.03 -4.64
CA PRO A 302 9.90 -12.59 -3.76
C PRO A 302 11.17 -12.89 -4.56
N THR A 303 12.31 -12.36 -4.11
CA THR A 303 13.56 -12.43 -4.86
C THR A 303 14.68 -12.96 -3.98
N VAL A 304 15.25 -14.11 -4.35
CA VAL A 304 16.45 -14.65 -3.72
C VAL A 304 17.66 -14.01 -4.37
N TRP A 305 18.50 -13.32 -3.59
CA TRP A 305 19.80 -12.81 -4.05
C TRP A 305 20.88 -13.12 -3.02
N HIS A 306 21.69 -14.15 -3.30
CA HIS A 306 22.82 -14.55 -2.47
C HIS A 306 23.80 -15.38 -3.30
N PRO A 307 25.13 -15.19 -3.18
CA PRO A 307 26.13 -15.92 -4.00
C PRO A 307 26.03 -17.45 -3.93
N ASN A 308 25.63 -17.97 -2.77
CA ASN A 308 25.49 -19.42 -2.53
C ASN A 308 24.07 -19.98 -2.78
N ALA A 309 23.10 -19.13 -3.15
CA ALA A 309 21.73 -19.58 -3.40
C ALA A 309 21.54 -19.96 -4.87
N THR A 310 21.82 -21.21 -5.22
CA THR A 310 21.62 -21.70 -6.59
C THR A 310 20.14 -21.87 -6.92
N VAL A 311 19.79 -21.78 -8.20
CA VAL A 311 18.41 -21.98 -8.69
C VAL A 311 17.90 -23.37 -8.31
N GLU A 312 18.76 -24.38 -8.36
CA GLU A 312 18.46 -25.77 -8.01
C GLU A 312 18.11 -25.89 -6.51
N LEU A 313 18.88 -25.25 -5.64
CA LEU A 313 18.62 -25.25 -4.20
C LEU A 313 17.28 -24.56 -3.88
N VAL A 314 16.98 -23.46 -4.56
CA VAL A 314 15.69 -22.76 -4.41
C VAL A 314 14.54 -23.62 -4.91
N ARG A 315 14.68 -24.31 -6.05
CA ARG A 315 13.68 -25.27 -6.57
C ARG A 315 13.47 -26.46 -5.64
N GLU A 316 14.51 -26.92 -4.94
CA GLU A 316 14.39 -27.97 -3.93
C GLU A 316 13.62 -27.46 -2.69
N ALA A 317 13.92 -26.24 -2.25
CA ALA A 317 13.28 -25.62 -1.10
C ALA A 317 11.82 -25.21 -1.39
N TRP A 318 11.51 -24.75 -2.59
CA TRP A 318 10.24 -24.10 -2.91
C TRP A 318 9.35 -24.94 -3.84
N PRO A 319 8.14 -25.31 -3.38
CA PRO A 319 7.20 -26.06 -4.22
C PRO A 319 6.49 -25.21 -5.29
N GLY A 320 6.62 -23.87 -5.26
CA GLY A 320 6.02 -22.97 -6.25
C GLY A 320 6.93 -22.69 -7.46
N PRO A 321 6.48 -21.87 -8.43
CA PRO A 321 7.28 -21.51 -9.60
C PRO A 321 8.57 -20.76 -9.22
N VAL A 322 9.71 -21.17 -9.79
CA VAL A 322 11.01 -20.54 -9.58
C VAL A 322 11.60 -20.08 -10.92
N TYR A 323 11.88 -18.79 -11.03
CA TYR A 323 12.43 -18.16 -12.24
C TYR A 323 13.85 -17.68 -12.00
N GLU A 324 14.78 -18.13 -12.85
CA GLU A 324 16.11 -17.52 -12.93
C GLU A 324 15.98 -16.17 -13.64
N VAL A 325 16.48 -15.09 -13.03
CA VAL A 325 16.57 -13.77 -13.67
C VAL A 325 18.02 -13.33 -13.72
N LYS A 326 18.48 -12.91 -14.90
CA LYS A 326 19.88 -12.57 -15.15
C LYS A 326 19.98 -11.43 -16.17
N GLY A 327 21.10 -10.71 -16.13
CA GLY A 327 21.33 -9.58 -17.01
C GLY A 327 22.33 -8.59 -16.44
N SER A 328 22.80 -7.71 -17.30
CA SER A 328 23.63 -6.55 -16.97
C SER A 328 22.80 -5.30 -16.60
N THR A 329 21.49 -5.34 -16.85
CA THR A 329 20.53 -4.27 -16.54
C THR A 329 19.27 -4.84 -15.86
N ALA A 330 18.52 -3.98 -15.15
CA ALA A 330 17.28 -4.38 -14.49
C ALA A 330 16.20 -4.78 -15.52
N GLU A 331 16.23 -4.15 -16.70
CA GLU A 331 15.35 -4.46 -17.83
C GLU A 331 15.62 -5.86 -18.39
N GLU A 332 16.89 -6.26 -18.55
CA GLU A 332 17.26 -7.61 -18.97
C GLU A 332 16.81 -8.66 -17.95
N ALA A 333 17.02 -8.39 -16.65
CA ALA A 333 16.55 -9.26 -15.59
C ALA A 333 15.02 -9.37 -15.56
N PHE A 334 14.31 -8.25 -15.72
CA PHE A 334 12.85 -8.22 -15.78
C PHE A 334 12.30 -8.99 -16.99
N ALA A 335 12.97 -8.91 -18.15
CA ALA A 335 12.58 -9.60 -19.38
C ALA A 335 12.69 -11.14 -19.29
N CYS A 336 13.43 -11.67 -18.31
CA CYS A 336 13.53 -13.11 -18.04
C CYS A 336 12.22 -13.70 -17.47
N LEU A 337 11.32 -12.87 -16.94
CA LEU A 337 10.06 -13.33 -16.36
C LEU A 337 9.02 -13.67 -17.44
N PRO A 338 8.09 -14.60 -17.19
CA PRO A 338 6.91 -14.80 -18.06
C PRO A 338 6.13 -13.51 -18.27
N VAL A 339 5.53 -13.36 -19.47
CA VAL A 339 4.79 -12.14 -19.88
C VAL A 339 3.67 -11.81 -18.90
N GLU A 340 3.01 -12.82 -18.35
CA GLU A 340 1.92 -12.67 -17.40
C GLU A 340 2.41 -12.06 -16.08
N ILE A 341 3.60 -12.47 -15.61
CA ILE A 341 4.22 -11.91 -14.41
C ILE A 341 4.69 -10.49 -14.67
N GLN A 342 5.32 -10.25 -15.83
CA GLN A 342 5.75 -8.91 -16.23
C GLN A 342 4.57 -7.93 -16.26
N GLN A 343 3.46 -8.32 -16.90
CA GLN A 343 2.26 -7.49 -16.98
C GLN A 343 1.67 -7.23 -15.60
N ARG A 344 1.54 -8.28 -14.77
CA ARG A 344 1.04 -8.16 -13.40
C ARG A 344 1.87 -7.18 -12.55
N MET A 345 3.20 -7.26 -12.65
CA MET A 345 4.11 -6.36 -11.94
C MET A 345 3.98 -4.91 -12.45
N ARG A 346 4.04 -4.68 -13.77
CA ARG A 346 3.89 -3.35 -14.38
C ARG A 346 2.58 -2.68 -13.97
N ASP A 347 1.48 -3.41 -14.06
CA ASP A 347 0.16 -2.86 -13.76
C ASP A 347 0.01 -2.52 -12.27
N ARG A 348 0.66 -3.23 -11.35
CA ARG A 348 0.61 -2.88 -9.92
C ARG A 348 1.42 -1.63 -9.63
N GLN A 349 2.55 -1.46 -10.30
CA GLN A 349 3.32 -0.22 -10.19
C GLN A 349 2.56 0.97 -10.75
N SER A 350 1.86 0.81 -11.87
CA SER A 350 1.10 1.91 -12.49
C SER A 350 -0.04 2.43 -11.60
N ILE A 351 -0.63 1.59 -10.75
CA ILE A 351 -1.65 1.99 -9.76
C ILE A 351 -1.06 2.97 -8.73
N ARG A 352 0.21 2.79 -8.35
CA ARG A 352 0.89 3.62 -7.35
C ARG A 352 1.44 4.93 -7.91
N ILE A 353 1.66 4.99 -9.22
CA ILE A 353 2.25 6.16 -9.86
C ILE A 353 1.17 7.21 -10.13
N SER A 354 1.34 8.39 -9.55
CA SER A 354 0.49 9.55 -9.83
C SER A 354 0.65 9.99 -11.29
N PRO A 355 -0.44 10.23 -12.04
CA PRO A 355 -0.34 10.63 -13.44
C PRO A 355 0.17 12.06 -13.58
N ILE A 356 0.63 12.42 -14.79
CA ILE A 356 0.76 13.82 -15.21
C ILE A 356 -0.53 14.19 -15.94
N ILE A 357 -1.20 15.27 -15.52
CA ILE A 357 -2.42 15.76 -16.16
C ILE A 357 -2.04 16.88 -17.14
N LEU A 358 -2.24 16.69 -18.45
CA LEU A 358 -2.34 17.81 -19.38
C LEU A 358 -3.69 18.50 -19.13
N LEU A 359 -3.63 19.67 -18.49
CA LEU A 359 -4.82 20.35 -17.98
C LEU A 359 -5.20 21.53 -18.88
N HIS A 360 -6.37 21.41 -19.50
CA HIS A 360 -7.05 22.50 -20.21
C HIS A 360 -8.03 23.19 -19.27
N CYS A 361 -7.62 24.32 -18.70
CA CYS A 361 -8.43 25.09 -17.76
C CYS A 361 -8.25 26.62 -17.92
N PRO A 362 -9.24 27.41 -17.47
CA PRO A 362 -9.11 28.87 -17.33
C PRO A 362 -7.97 29.26 -16.38
N THR A 363 -7.30 30.39 -16.64
CA THR A 363 -6.19 30.87 -15.79
C THR A 363 -6.63 31.11 -14.34
N SER A 364 -7.88 31.55 -14.12
CA SER A 364 -8.45 31.77 -12.78
C SER A 364 -8.46 30.51 -11.90
N MET A 365 -8.45 29.32 -12.50
CA MET A 365 -8.44 28.06 -11.75
C MET A 365 -7.06 27.73 -11.15
N VAL A 366 -5.98 28.29 -11.70
CA VAL A 366 -4.59 27.88 -11.41
C VAL A 366 -4.19 28.13 -9.96
N GLU A 367 -4.73 29.16 -9.31
CA GLU A 367 -4.48 29.46 -7.89
C GLU A 367 -5.14 28.44 -6.95
N HIS A 368 -6.20 27.77 -7.41
CA HIS A 368 -6.95 26.80 -6.62
C HIS A 368 -6.41 25.36 -6.76
N LEU A 369 -5.47 25.10 -7.67
CA LEU A 369 -4.90 23.76 -7.91
C LEU A 369 -4.15 23.23 -6.68
N HIS A 370 -3.19 23.99 -6.18
CA HIS A 370 -2.31 23.56 -5.08
C HIS A 370 -3.08 23.25 -3.78
N PRO A 371 -4.00 24.11 -3.28
CA PRO A 371 -4.81 23.79 -2.10
C PRO A 371 -5.70 22.53 -2.26
N ASN A 372 -5.87 22.04 -3.49
CA ASN A 372 -6.76 20.93 -3.83
C ASN A 372 -6.02 19.67 -4.29
N GLY A 373 -4.70 19.60 -4.09
CA GLY A 373 -3.92 18.38 -4.35
C GLY A 373 -3.30 18.30 -5.75
N PHE A 374 -3.17 19.43 -6.45
CA PHE A 374 -2.59 19.49 -7.79
C PHE A 374 -1.36 20.38 -7.84
N HIS A 375 -0.31 19.96 -8.55
CA HIS A 375 0.96 20.67 -8.68
C HIS A 375 1.13 21.29 -10.07
N PRO A 376 0.80 22.57 -10.27
CA PRO A 376 1.04 23.30 -11.52
C PRO A 376 2.46 23.87 -11.65
N GLY A 377 3.38 23.50 -10.75
CA GLY A 377 4.69 24.12 -10.61
C GLY A 377 4.73 25.22 -9.56
N TYR A 378 5.83 25.28 -8.80
CA TYR A 378 6.03 26.32 -7.78
C TYR A 378 6.42 27.66 -8.38
N TRP A 379 7.15 27.64 -9.51
CA TRP A 379 7.65 28.84 -10.17
C TRP A 379 6.84 29.13 -11.43
N ARG A 380 5.81 29.99 -11.28
CA ARG A 380 4.82 30.28 -12.32
C ARG A 380 4.84 31.73 -12.75
N ASN A 381 4.44 31.98 -13.99
CA ASN A 381 4.09 33.30 -14.49
C ASN A 381 2.80 33.79 -13.81
N ARG A 382 2.83 35.02 -13.28
CA ARG A 382 1.70 35.60 -12.53
C ARG A 382 0.48 35.92 -13.41
N GLU A 383 0.69 36.22 -14.69
CA GLU A 383 -0.39 36.58 -15.61
C GLU A 383 -1.01 35.36 -16.26
N THR A 384 -0.18 34.42 -16.71
CA THR A 384 -0.64 33.26 -17.47
C THR A 384 -0.91 32.03 -16.59
N GLY A 385 -0.31 31.98 -15.39
CA GLY A 385 -0.33 30.82 -14.50
C GLY A 385 0.53 29.64 -14.97
N ILE A 386 1.25 29.78 -16.09
CA ILE A 386 2.09 28.72 -16.67
C ILE A 386 3.39 28.58 -15.87
N ASP A 387 3.83 27.34 -15.68
CA ASP A 387 5.15 27.04 -15.12
C ASP A 387 6.28 27.64 -15.97
N LYS A 388 7.23 28.32 -15.33
CA LYS A 388 8.32 29.04 -16.00
C LYS A 388 9.27 28.11 -16.76
N GLY A 389 9.43 26.87 -16.32
CA GLY A 389 10.17 25.84 -17.03
C GLY A 389 9.49 25.48 -18.35
N LEU A 390 8.17 25.27 -18.33
CA LEU A 390 7.40 25.06 -19.56
C LEU A 390 7.43 26.27 -20.50
N GLU A 391 7.27 27.50 -19.97
CA GLU A 391 7.38 28.72 -20.80
C GLU A 391 8.74 28.78 -21.52
N ARG A 392 9.85 28.54 -20.79
CA ARG A 392 11.20 28.52 -21.37
C ARG A 392 11.35 27.47 -22.47
N ILE A 393 10.84 26.25 -22.23
CA ILE A 393 10.92 25.15 -23.21
C ILE A 393 10.29 25.55 -24.54
N PHE A 394 9.10 26.16 -24.51
CA PHE A 394 8.41 26.50 -25.75
C PHE A 394 8.85 27.85 -26.36
N ALA A 395 9.42 28.75 -25.57
CA ALA A 395 9.92 30.04 -26.05
C ALA A 395 11.35 29.96 -26.62
N GLU A 396 12.25 29.18 -26.01
CA GLU A 396 13.70 29.26 -26.27
C GLU A 396 14.31 27.96 -26.80
N VAL A 397 13.70 26.79 -26.52
CA VAL A 397 14.29 25.50 -26.89
C VAL A 397 13.87 25.11 -28.31
N PRO A 398 14.83 24.81 -29.22
CA PRO A 398 14.55 24.27 -30.55
C PRO A 398 13.73 22.99 -30.50
N GLU A 399 12.86 22.78 -31.49
CA GLU A 399 11.85 21.72 -31.49
C GLU A 399 12.46 20.33 -31.28
N GLU A 400 13.60 20.06 -31.91
CA GLU A 400 14.34 18.80 -31.83
C GLU A 400 14.84 18.45 -30.42
N ARG A 401 14.97 19.45 -29.53
CA ARG A 401 15.41 19.24 -28.13
C ARG A 401 14.27 19.38 -27.11
N ARG A 402 13.05 19.72 -27.54
CA ARG A 402 11.93 19.97 -26.61
C ARG A 402 11.55 18.74 -25.81
N ILE A 403 11.56 17.55 -26.42
CA ILE A 403 11.19 16.31 -25.72
C ILE A 403 12.20 16.00 -24.59
N ASP A 404 13.49 16.25 -24.82
CA ASP A 404 14.52 16.00 -23.80
C ASP A 404 14.43 16.99 -22.63
N GLU A 405 14.15 18.26 -22.91
CA GLU A 405 13.92 19.25 -21.86
C GLU A 405 12.58 19.03 -21.14
N LEU A 406 11.53 18.59 -21.85
CA LEU A 406 10.27 18.16 -21.24
C LEU A 406 10.47 16.95 -20.33
N ARG A 407 11.35 16.01 -20.68
CA ARG A 407 11.68 14.86 -19.83
C ARG A 407 12.26 15.31 -18.49
N ARG A 408 13.26 16.20 -18.53
CA ARG A 408 13.86 16.82 -17.33
C ARG A 408 12.83 17.57 -16.50
N TRP A 409 11.94 18.31 -17.16
CA TRP A 409 10.84 19.01 -16.51
C TRP A 409 9.89 18.03 -15.80
N CYS A 410 9.44 16.98 -16.49
CA CYS A 410 8.57 15.95 -15.94
C CYS A 410 9.22 15.29 -14.70
N GLU A 411 10.48 14.89 -14.80
CA GLU A 411 11.23 14.28 -13.69
C GLU A 411 11.28 15.21 -12.47
N PHE A 412 11.58 16.50 -12.67
CA PHE A 412 11.67 17.48 -11.60
C PHE A 412 10.31 17.71 -10.93
N LEU A 413 9.26 18.00 -11.71
CA LEU A 413 7.92 18.27 -11.18
C LEU A 413 7.31 17.04 -10.51
N CYS A 414 7.53 15.85 -11.06
CA CYS A 414 7.05 14.61 -10.45
C CYS A 414 7.74 14.35 -9.11
N ARG A 415 9.05 14.59 -9.01
CA ARG A 415 9.76 14.48 -7.72
C ARG A 415 9.19 15.43 -6.67
N GLU A 416 8.85 16.65 -7.07
CA GLU A 416 8.18 17.61 -6.18
C GLU A 416 6.76 17.19 -5.81
N GLY A 417 5.99 16.62 -6.75
CA GLY A 417 4.63 16.14 -6.52
C GLY A 417 4.54 14.84 -5.71
N ASP A 418 5.55 13.96 -5.76
CA ASP A 418 5.61 12.75 -4.94
C ASP A 418 6.11 13.02 -3.52
N ARG A 419 7.13 13.89 -3.39
CA ARG A 419 7.25 14.74 -2.18
C ARG A 419 5.92 15.49 -2.04
N ASP A 420 5.49 16.16 -0.99
CA ASP A 420 4.23 16.97 -1.00
C ASP A 420 2.86 16.24 -1.24
N GLY A 421 2.76 15.13 -1.99
CA GLY A 421 1.54 14.36 -2.23
C GLY A 421 0.54 15.03 -3.18
N LEU A 422 1.04 15.58 -4.29
CA LEU A 422 0.28 16.35 -5.27
C LEU A 422 0.32 15.69 -6.67
N VAL A 423 -0.78 15.80 -7.42
CA VAL A 423 -0.84 15.34 -8.82
C VAL A 423 -0.31 16.43 -9.75
N VAL A 424 0.73 16.14 -10.53
CA VAL A 424 1.32 17.14 -11.44
C VAL A 424 0.34 17.52 -12.54
N THR A 425 0.14 18.82 -12.75
CA THR A 425 -0.65 19.38 -13.85
C THR A 425 0.27 20.18 -14.78
N ALA A 426 0.30 19.82 -16.05
CA ALA A 426 1.01 20.53 -17.09
C ALA A 426 0.01 21.37 -17.90
N ARG A 427 0.31 22.65 -18.12
CA ARG A 427 -0.52 23.57 -18.90
C ARG A 427 0.34 24.48 -19.75
N HIS A 428 0.24 24.36 -21.07
CA HIS A 428 0.84 25.28 -22.01
C HIS A 428 0.11 25.19 -23.37
N PRO A 429 -0.16 26.30 -24.09
CA PRO A 429 -0.94 26.28 -25.34
C PRO A 429 -0.36 25.39 -26.46
N GLN A 430 0.97 25.21 -26.48
CA GLN A 430 1.66 24.38 -27.47
C GLN A 430 1.96 22.95 -26.98
N LEU A 431 1.67 22.63 -25.71
CA LEU A 431 1.95 21.30 -25.16
C LEU A 431 0.85 20.32 -25.52
N THR A 432 1.23 19.13 -25.98
CA THR A 432 0.29 18.06 -26.36
C THR A 432 0.49 16.82 -25.51
N ALA A 433 -0.53 15.97 -25.43
CA ALA A 433 -0.43 14.70 -24.71
C ALA A 433 0.63 13.78 -25.33
N ALA A 434 0.81 13.83 -26.65
CA ALA A 434 1.85 13.06 -27.35
C ALA A 434 3.26 13.47 -26.91
N MET A 435 3.51 14.76 -26.74
CA MET A 435 4.80 15.26 -26.23
C MET A 435 5.07 14.78 -24.80
N LEU A 436 4.07 14.85 -23.91
CA LEU A 436 4.22 14.33 -22.55
C LEU A 436 4.45 12.82 -22.53
N LYS A 437 3.70 12.05 -23.32
CA LYS A 437 3.89 10.59 -23.43
C LYS A 437 5.28 10.21 -23.95
N ALA A 438 5.89 11.03 -24.81
CA ALA A 438 7.27 10.83 -25.27
C ALA A 438 8.32 11.26 -24.22
N ALA A 439 7.94 12.15 -23.30
CA ALA A 439 8.81 12.73 -22.28
C ALA A 439 8.76 11.99 -20.92
N THR A 440 7.74 11.17 -20.65
CA THR A 440 7.61 10.46 -19.38
C THR A 440 7.11 9.04 -19.53
N THR A 441 7.51 8.18 -18.58
CA THR A 441 6.95 6.83 -18.41
C THR A 441 5.70 6.80 -17.53
N ARG A 442 5.33 7.95 -16.92
CA ARG A 442 4.11 8.05 -16.12
C ARG A 442 2.85 8.03 -16.99
N PRO A 443 1.71 7.55 -16.46
CA PRO A 443 0.44 7.73 -17.12
C PRO A 443 0.18 9.22 -17.38
N VAL A 444 -0.21 9.56 -18.61
CA VAL A 444 -0.60 10.92 -19.01
C VAL A 444 -2.10 10.96 -19.21
N LEU A 445 -2.79 11.83 -18.47
CA LEU A 445 -4.21 12.09 -18.62
C LEU A 445 -4.41 13.46 -19.25
N GLU A 446 -5.29 13.56 -20.24
CA GLU A 446 -5.69 14.85 -20.80
C GLU A 446 -7.06 15.21 -20.27
N ILE A 447 -7.16 16.31 -19.52
CA ILE A 447 -8.39 16.71 -18.84
C ILE A 447 -8.72 18.14 -19.21
N LYS A 448 -9.97 18.35 -19.62
CA LYS A 448 -10.58 19.68 -19.69
C LYS A 448 -11.50 19.87 -18.49
N ALA A 449 -11.29 20.93 -17.73
CA ALA A 449 -12.09 21.26 -16.57
C ALA A 449 -12.16 22.77 -16.38
N ASP A 450 -13.35 23.28 -16.07
CA ASP A 450 -13.57 24.71 -15.82
C ASP A 450 -13.52 25.05 -14.32
N ASN A 451 -13.54 24.03 -13.44
CA ASN A 451 -13.38 24.17 -12.00
C ASN A 451 -12.73 22.93 -11.34
N ILE A 452 -12.38 23.05 -10.06
CA ILE A 452 -11.68 21.99 -9.29
C ILE A 452 -12.51 20.73 -9.14
N GLU A 453 -13.83 20.84 -8.98
CA GLU A 453 -14.70 19.68 -8.78
C GLU A 453 -14.80 18.86 -10.07
N GLU A 454 -14.90 19.51 -11.23
CA GLU A 454 -14.81 18.85 -12.53
C GLU A 454 -13.47 18.14 -12.75
N LEU A 455 -12.35 18.79 -12.39
CA LEU A 455 -11.02 18.19 -12.49
C LEU A 455 -10.90 16.94 -11.59
N LYS A 456 -11.36 17.02 -10.34
CA LYS A 456 -11.38 15.86 -9.43
C LYS A 456 -12.27 14.75 -9.97
N ALA A 457 -13.47 15.07 -10.46
CA ALA A 457 -14.37 14.09 -11.05
C ALA A 457 -13.74 13.39 -12.27
N ALA A 458 -13.12 14.15 -13.17
CA ALA A 458 -12.45 13.62 -14.36
C ALA A 458 -11.22 12.76 -14.01
N LEU A 459 -10.48 13.10 -12.95
CA LEU A 459 -9.34 12.29 -12.47
C LEU A 459 -9.79 10.93 -11.90
N LEU A 460 -10.93 10.89 -11.20
CA LEU A 460 -11.45 9.67 -10.58
C LEU A 460 -12.21 8.76 -11.55
N CYS A 461 -12.68 9.30 -12.67
CA CYS A 461 -13.34 8.56 -13.75
C CYS A 461 -12.77 9.02 -15.10
N PRO A 462 -11.51 8.63 -15.43
CA PRO A 462 -10.93 8.98 -16.71
C PRO A 462 -11.78 8.34 -17.82
N ARG A 463 -12.33 9.18 -18.70
CA ARG A 463 -13.14 8.74 -19.85
C ARG A 463 -12.28 8.20 -20.98
#